data_AF-A0A2E2UBV6-F1
#
_entry.id   AF-A0A2E2UBV6-F1
#
_cell.length_a   1.000
_cell.length_b   1.000
_cell.length_c   1.000
_cell.angle_alpha   90.00
_cell.angle_beta   90.00
_cell.angle_gamma   90.00
#
_symmetry.space_group_name_H-M   'P 1'
#
loop_
_entity.id
_entity.type
_entity.pdbx_description
1 polymer ?
#
loop_
_entity_poly.entity_id
_entity_poly.type
_entity_poly.pdbx_seq_one_letter_code
_entity_poly.pdbx_strand_id
1 'polypeptide(L)'
;MPKVDENAPPINLRNHKRSIYFKCIRGGYKAQKGLEITDDLRSYFSSNSLNIFGTNNSLELFPMLEGKIPFHLLRTEADREIDISQKFHLRYFEKFKHVAPVPFPVALEVIDEKYQVEFLNALKNNISTPVFKRVESLLKSDSLCKLYNFHPEIPLRITDMLSERTLSQLLWNENKEFDVVEKWLELFSRMLILGFIPATKWSLITGNCLQPQNLCLYGGFADLDSLVGVNDINRKEVLYESLSYSMLSLTDSIFMALESNNSDSASKLERKWILQNYIFSEIKNRVLNNDTDSNIKQYFELKESFKTLRFIDK
;
A
#
# COMPACT_ATOMS: atom_id res chain seq x y z
N MET A 1 5.38 10.73 -21.08
CA MET A 1 4.64 11.19 -19.87
C MET A 1 3.20 11.52 -20.27
N PRO A 2 2.17 11.05 -19.52
CA PRO A 2 0.77 11.40 -19.78
C PRO A 2 0.54 12.91 -19.74
N LYS A 3 -0.19 13.47 -20.72
CA LYS A 3 -0.54 14.90 -20.74
C LYS A 3 -1.68 15.17 -19.77
N VAL A 4 -1.45 16.13 -18.86
CA VAL A 4 -2.45 16.60 -17.89
C VAL A 4 -3.45 17.53 -18.58
N ASP A 5 -4.71 17.46 -18.15
CA ASP A 5 -5.73 18.45 -18.50
C ASP A 5 -5.52 19.72 -17.66
N GLU A 6 -4.97 20.78 -18.27
CA GLU A 6 -4.65 22.05 -17.60
C GLU A 6 -5.89 22.78 -17.07
N ASN A 7 -7.09 22.43 -17.55
CA ASN A 7 -8.35 23.00 -17.07
C ASN A 7 -8.92 22.26 -15.85
N ALA A 8 -8.38 21.08 -15.52
CA ALA A 8 -8.81 20.30 -14.37
C ALA A 8 -7.95 20.65 -13.15
N PRO A 9 -8.55 21.06 -12.01
CA PRO A 9 -7.77 21.36 -10.81
C PRO A 9 -7.07 20.09 -10.28
N PRO A 10 -5.91 20.24 -9.61
CA PRO A 10 -5.28 19.12 -8.92
C PRO A 10 -6.23 18.57 -7.85
N ILE A 11 -6.27 17.24 -7.73
CA ILE A 11 -7.09 16.55 -6.76
C ILE A 11 -6.20 16.14 -5.58
N ASN A 12 -6.50 16.70 -4.42
CA ASN A 12 -5.90 16.33 -3.16
C ASN A 12 -6.91 15.49 -2.36
N LEU A 13 -6.63 14.20 -2.22
CA LEU A 13 -7.49 13.28 -1.50
C LEU A 13 -7.14 13.33 -0.01
N ARG A 14 -8.18 13.39 0.85
CA ARG A 14 -8.07 13.76 2.28
C ARG A 14 -7.00 12.99 3.05
N ASN A 15 -6.81 11.70 2.78
CA ASN A 15 -5.83 10.87 3.50
C ASN A 15 -4.52 10.64 2.76
N HIS A 16 -4.29 11.32 1.64
CA HIS A 16 -3.14 11.12 0.76
C HIS A 16 -2.07 12.15 1.07
N LYS A 17 -1.42 12.00 2.24
CA LYS A 17 -0.43 12.97 2.73
C LYS A 17 0.83 13.09 1.85
N ARG A 18 1.06 12.13 0.93
CA ARG A 18 2.24 12.03 0.06
C ARG A 18 1.89 11.86 -1.42
N SER A 19 0.75 12.37 -1.90
CA SER A 19 0.42 12.30 -3.34
C SER A 19 -0.55 13.40 -3.78
N ILE A 20 -0.27 14.02 -4.93
CA ILE A 20 -1.19 14.92 -5.64
C ILE A 20 -1.56 14.30 -6.98
N TYR A 21 -2.85 14.34 -7.34
CA TYR A 21 -3.35 13.73 -8.57
C TYR A 21 -3.79 14.76 -9.60
N PHE A 22 -3.48 14.50 -10.86
CA PHE A 22 -3.80 15.34 -12.00
C PHE A 22 -4.54 14.50 -13.05
N LYS A 23 -5.73 14.95 -13.46
CA LYS A 23 -6.50 14.27 -14.51
C LYS A 23 -5.76 14.36 -15.85
N CYS A 24 -5.67 13.25 -16.59
CA CYS A 24 -5.03 13.23 -17.90
C CYS A 24 -6.05 13.44 -19.03
N ILE A 25 -5.62 14.10 -20.12
CA ILE A 25 -6.48 14.43 -21.28
C ILE A 25 -7.11 13.16 -21.90
N ARG A 26 -6.38 12.05 -21.90
CA ARG A 26 -6.81 10.77 -22.50
C ARG A 26 -7.40 9.79 -21.47
N GLY A 27 -7.84 10.28 -20.31
CA GLY A 27 -8.31 9.46 -19.21
C GLY A 27 -7.20 9.02 -18.26
N GLY A 28 -7.61 8.52 -17.09
CA GLY A 28 -6.70 8.20 -15.98
C GLY A 28 -6.14 9.44 -15.28
N TYR A 29 -5.21 9.18 -14.36
CA TYR A 29 -4.65 10.17 -13.45
C TYR A 29 -3.14 10.03 -13.36
N LYS A 30 -2.44 11.16 -13.39
CA LYS A 30 -1.02 11.25 -13.05
C LYS A 30 -0.92 11.59 -11.57
N ALA A 31 -0.25 10.76 -10.79
CA ALA A 31 0.12 11.06 -9.41
C ALA A 31 1.54 11.63 -9.36
N GLN A 32 1.77 12.61 -8.49
CA GLN A 32 3.09 13.08 -8.09
C GLN A 32 3.29 12.74 -6.61
N LYS A 33 4.36 12.00 -6.29
CA LYS A 33 4.76 11.58 -4.94
C LYS A 33 6.17 12.11 -4.63
N GLY A 34 6.42 12.58 -3.42
CA GLY A 34 7.75 12.93 -2.89
C GLY A 34 8.07 14.41 -2.71
N LEU A 35 7.15 15.32 -3.03
CA LEU A 35 7.33 16.77 -2.81
C LEU A 35 5.99 17.50 -2.81
N GLU A 36 5.15 17.16 -1.83
CA GLU A 36 3.77 17.68 -1.73
C GLU A 36 3.71 19.07 -1.09
N ILE A 37 4.80 19.54 -0.48
CA ILE A 37 4.92 20.83 0.21
C ILE A 37 5.82 21.73 -0.62
N THR A 38 5.23 22.68 -1.34
CA THR A 38 5.98 23.50 -2.31
C THR A 38 6.18 24.95 -1.86
N ASP A 39 5.34 25.50 -0.97
CA ASP A 39 5.34 26.96 -0.77
C ASP A 39 5.84 27.43 0.61
N ASP A 40 5.63 26.67 1.70
CA ASP A 40 6.18 27.02 3.03
C ASP A 40 6.46 25.79 3.91
N LEU A 41 7.69 25.28 3.82
CA LEU A 41 8.16 24.15 4.64
C LEU A 41 8.10 24.44 6.14
N ARG A 42 8.34 25.69 6.57
CA ARG A 42 8.36 26.03 8.00
C ARG A 42 6.96 26.01 8.59
N SER A 43 6.02 26.70 7.93
CA SER A 43 4.60 26.69 8.35
C SER A 43 4.02 25.28 8.30
N TYR A 44 4.38 24.49 7.29
CA TYR A 44 3.93 23.11 7.18
C TYR A 44 4.47 22.23 8.32
N PHE A 45 5.77 22.31 8.65
CA PHE A 45 6.30 21.50 9.75
C PHE A 45 5.76 21.93 11.11
N SER A 46 5.62 23.23 11.36
CA SER A 46 5.07 23.73 12.63
C SER A 46 3.60 23.36 12.84
N SER A 47 2.81 23.20 11.77
CA SER A 47 1.43 22.70 11.86
C SER A 47 1.33 21.17 12.03
N ASN A 48 2.43 20.44 11.79
CA ASN A 48 2.49 18.98 11.87
C ASN A 48 3.43 18.44 12.99
N SER A 49 4.04 19.31 13.80
CA SER A 49 5.02 18.97 14.85
C SER A 49 4.42 18.65 16.23
N LEU A 50 3.09 18.54 16.37
CA LEU A 50 2.43 18.34 17.66
C LEU A 50 2.14 16.87 17.98
N ASN A 51 2.87 16.34 18.97
CA ASN A 51 2.51 15.38 20.04
C ASN A 51 3.49 14.21 20.22
N ILE A 52 4.30 14.30 21.28
CA ILE A 52 5.22 13.24 21.75
C ILE A 52 4.47 12.13 22.52
N PHE A 53 3.23 12.37 22.98
CA PHE A 53 2.45 11.41 23.78
C PHE A 53 1.01 11.16 23.28
N GLY A 54 0.73 11.43 22.00
CA GLY A 54 -0.59 11.20 21.40
C GLY A 54 -0.55 11.12 19.87
N THR A 55 -0.27 9.92 19.35
CA THR A 55 -0.54 9.39 17.99
C THR A 55 -0.26 10.21 16.72
N ASN A 56 0.34 11.40 16.73
CA ASN A 56 0.41 12.24 15.50
C ASN A 56 1.74 12.95 15.17
N ASN A 57 2.89 12.65 15.78
CA ASN A 57 4.17 13.22 15.31
C ASN A 57 4.74 12.46 14.09
N SER A 58 4.10 12.63 12.93
CA SER A 58 4.53 11.98 11.68
C SER A 58 5.96 12.40 11.26
N LEU A 59 6.40 13.60 11.65
CA LEU A 59 7.75 14.11 11.36
C LEU A 59 8.86 13.28 12.00
N GLU A 60 8.62 12.72 13.19
CA GLU A 60 9.61 11.88 13.88
C GLU A 60 9.41 10.38 13.64
N LEU A 61 8.17 9.94 13.42
CA LEU A 61 7.87 8.52 13.19
C LEU A 61 8.42 8.02 11.86
N PHE A 62 8.32 8.79 10.77
CA PHE A 62 8.83 8.37 9.45
C PHE A 62 10.32 8.01 9.49
N PRO A 63 11.23 8.87 9.99
CA PRO A 63 12.64 8.53 10.04
C PRO A 63 12.90 7.37 10.99
N MET A 64 12.30 7.40 12.19
CA MET A 64 12.63 6.45 13.26
C MET A 64 12.15 5.03 12.97
N LEU A 65 10.91 4.88 12.51
CA LEU A 65 10.30 3.56 12.29
C LEU A 65 10.52 3.07 10.86
N GLU A 66 10.34 3.96 9.87
CA GLU A 66 10.32 3.55 8.46
C GLU A 66 11.65 3.80 7.75
N GLY A 67 12.55 4.60 8.34
CA GLY A 67 13.77 5.04 7.65
C GLY A 67 13.47 5.97 6.47
N LYS A 68 12.30 6.62 6.46
CA LYS A 68 11.85 7.51 5.39
C LYS A 68 12.02 8.98 5.77
N ILE A 69 12.15 9.84 4.76
CA ILE A 69 12.16 11.28 4.96
C ILE A 69 10.70 11.75 5.12
N PRO A 70 10.38 12.58 6.12
CA PRO A 70 9.02 13.05 6.30
C PRO A 70 8.51 13.80 5.07
N PHE A 71 7.37 13.35 4.54
CA PHE A 71 6.69 13.99 3.41
C PHE A 71 7.54 14.12 2.13
N HIS A 72 8.63 13.37 2.01
CA HIS A 72 9.48 13.38 0.82
C HIS A 72 9.84 11.96 0.43
N LEU A 73 10.28 11.77 -0.80
CA LEU A 73 10.68 10.47 -1.33
C LEU A 73 12.19 10.44 -1.54
N LEU A 74 12.84 9.40 -1.01
CA LEU A 74 14.24 9.13 -1.30
C LEU A 74 14.37 8.46 -2.67
N ARG A 75 15.45 8.76 -3.40
CA ARG A 75 15.70 8.15 -4.71
C ARG A 75 15.83 6.63 -4.60
N THR A 76 16.48 6.09 -3.57
CA THR A 76 16.54 4.63 -3.37
C THR A 76 15.19 4.00 -3.04
N GLU A 77 14.24 4.73 -2.44
CA GLU A 77 12.84 4.29 -2.27
C GLU A 77 12.15 4.26 -3.65
N ALA A 78 12.27 5.34 -4.43
CA ALA A 78 11.67 5.43 -5.76
C ALA A 78 12.22 4.40 -6.75
N ASP A 79 13.54 4.18 -6.77
CA ASP A 79 14.18 3.20 -7.66
C ASP A 79 13.69 1.78 -7.36
N ARG A 80 13.49 1.44 -6.08
CA ARG A 80 12.89 0.16 -5.67
C ARG A 80 11.44 0.03 -6.10
N GLU A 81 10.62 1.07 -5.88
CA GLU A 81 9.21 1.09 -6.30
C GLU A 81 9.10 0.95 -7.83
N ILE A 82 9.98 1.61 -8.60
CA ILE A 82 10.05 1.49 -10.06
C ILE A 82 10.40 0.06 -10.47
N ASP A 83 11.47 -0.51 -9.92
CA ASP A 83 11.94 -1.85 -10.28
C ASP A 83 10.86 -2.93 -10.03
N ILE A 84 10.27 -2.94 -8.83
CA ILE A 84 9.26 -3.93 -8.49
C ILE A 84 7.97 -3.75 -9.30
N SER A 85 7.53 -2.51 -9.50
CA SER A 85 6.33 -2.21 -10.28
C SER A 85 6.49 -2.60 -11.74
N GLN A 86 7.65 -2.32 -12.35
CA GLN A 86 7.93 -2.70 -13.73
C GLN A 86 7.92 -4.23 -13.89
N LYS A 87 8.62 -4.95 -13.01
CA LYS A 87 8.62 -6.42 -13.02
C LYS A 87 7.21 -6.99 -12.87
N PHE A 88 6.41 -6.42 -11.97
CA PHE A 88 5.03 -6.83 -11.77
C PHE A 88 4.17 -6.59 -13.02
N HIS A 89 4.16 -5.36 -13.55
CA HIS A 89 3.35 -5.00 -14.71
C HIS A 89 3.74 -5.79 -15.96
N LEU A 90 5.04 -6.03 -16.20
CA LEU A 90 5.51 -6.84 -17.33
C LEU A 90 4.94 -8.26 -17.25
N ARG A 91 5.15 -8.96 -16.12
CA ARG A 91 4.64 -10.33 -15.94
C ARG A 91 3.12 -10.39 -15.96
N TYR A 92 2.47 -9.38 -15.38
CA TYR A 92 1.01 -9.29 -15.35
C TYR A 92 0.44 -9.14 -16.76
N PHE A 93 0.98 -8.22 -17.56
CA PHE A 93 0.54 -8.03 -18.94
C PHE A 93 0.84 -9.26 -19.80
N GLU A 94 2.02 -9.87 -19.64
CA GLU A 94 2.39 -11.10 -20.34
C GLU A 94 1.41 -12.25 -20.06
N LYS A 95 1.00 -12.44 -18.80
CA LYS A 95 0.11 -13.53 -18.39
C LYS A 95 -1.36 -13.24 -18.67
N PHE A 96 -1.85 -12.06 -18.29
CA PHE A 96 -3.29 -11.73 -18.26
C PHE A 96 -3.76 -10.85 -19.44
N LYS A 97 -2.84 -10.35 -20.27
CA LYS A 97 -3.12 -9.57 -21.49
C LYS A 97 -3.91 -8.28 -21.27
N HIS A 98 -3.86 -7.71 -20.07
CA HIS A 98 -4.39 -6.39 -19.76
C HIS A 98 -3.55 -5.70 -18.67
N VAL A 99 -3.77 -4.40 -18.48
CA VAL A 99 -3.04 -3.60 -17.48
C VAL A 99 -3.56 -3.94 -16.08
N ALA A 100 -2.66 -4.02 -15.11
CA ALA A 100 -3.03 -4.23 -13.72
C ALA A 100 -3.63 -2.95 -13.10
N PRO A 101 -4.64 -3.07 -12.23
CA PRO A 101 -5.27 -1.93 -11.55
C PRO A 101 -4.41 -1.39 -10.39
N VAL A 102 -3.17 -0.99 -10.67
CA VAL A 102 -2.16 -0.53 -9.69
C VAL A 102 -1.31 0.60 -10.29
N PRO A 103 -0.61 1.44 -9.50
CA PRO A 103 0.23 2.51 -10.06
C PRO A 103 1.26 1.97 -11.06
N PHE A 104 1.44 2.71 -12.14
CA PHE A 104 2.51 2.47 -13.12
C PHE A 104 3.50 3.63 -13.09
N PRO A 105 4.76 3.43 -12.65
CA PRO A 105 5.78 4.47 -12.67
C PRO A 105 6.09 4.96 -14.09
N VAL A 106 6.01 6.27 -14.31
CA VAL A 106 6.22 6.89 -15.63
C VAL A 106 7.45 7.79 -15.71
N ALA A 107 7.86 8.41 -14.61
CA ALA A 107 9.03 9.28 -14.58
C ALA A 107 9.54 9.47 -13.14
N LEU A 108 10.84 9.74 -13.03
CA LEU A 108 11.52 10.08 -11.79
C LEU A 108 12.27 11.40 -12.01
N GLU A 109 12.06 12.36 -11.11
CA GLU A 109 12.79 13.64 -11.09
C GLU A 109 13.62 13.70 -9.81
N VAL A 110 14.94 13.84 -9.94
CA VAL A 110 15.83 14.07 -8.80
C VAL A 110 15.81 15.56 -8.46
N ILE A 111 15.68 15.87 -7.18
CA ILE A 111 15.57 17.23 -6.67
C ILE A 111 16.95 17.80 -6.37
N ASP A 112 17.14 19.06 -6.75
CA ASP A 112 18.36 19.82 -6.55
C ASP A 112 18.80 19.82 -5.07
N GLU A 113 20.11 19.68 -4.85
CA GLU A 113 20.73 19.67 -3.52
C GLU A 113 20.43 20.96 -2.73
N LYS A 114 20.26 22.11 -3.41
CA LYS A 114 19.88 23.37 -2.77
C LYS A 114 18.58 23.23 -1.98
N TYR A 115 17.58 22.53 -2.53
CA TYR A 115 16.32 22.28 -1.83
C TYR A 115 16.52 21.38 -0.60
N GLN A 116 17.42 20.39 -0.68
CA GLN A 116 17.71 19.51 0.46
C GLN A 116 18.31 20.30 1.64
N VAL A 117 19.18 21.27 1.35
CA VAL A 117 19.73 22.18 2.36
C VAL A 117 18.64 23.04 2.98
N GLU A 118 17.74 23.61 2.17
CA GLU A 118 16.58 24.38 2.65
C GLU A 118 15.64 23.53 3.52
N PHE A 119 15.35 22.31 3.09
CA PHE A 119 14.55 21.33 3.82
C PHE A 119 15.16 20.99 5.18
N LEU A 120 16.45 20.65 5.24
CA LEU A 120 17.14 20.35 6.49
C LEU A 120 17.10 21.55 7.45
N ASN A 121 17.31 22.76 6.94
CA ASN A 121 17.24 23.97 7.74
C ASN A 121 15.84 24.24 8.30
N ALA A 122 14.79 23.96 7.53
CA ALA A 122 13.41 24.07 7.99
C ALA A 122 13.06 22.98 9.02
N LEU A 123 13.55 21.76 8.84
CA LEU A 123 13.23 20.63 9.70
C LEU A 123 13.93 20.68 11.07
N LYS A 124 15.16 21.22 11.13
CA LYS A 124 16.03 21.21 12.32
C LYS A 124 15.36 21.65 13.63
N ASN A 125 14.43 22.60 13.57
CA ASN A 125 13.75 23.16 14.74
C ASN A 125 12.40 22.50 15.04
N ASN A 126 11.96 21.55 14.21
CA ASN A 126 10.64 20.91 14.31
C ASN A 126 10.70 19.43 14.73
N ILE A 127 11.89 18.87 14.91
CA ILE A 127 12.11 17.49 15.36
C ILE A 127 13.27 17.41 16.37
N SER A 128 13.30 16.34 17.16
CA SER A 128 14.38 16.09 18.11
C SER A 128 15.76 15.89 17.44
N THR A 129 16.84 16.30 18.13
CA THR A 129 18.22 16.19 17.63
C THR A 129 18.61 14.78 17.16
N PRO A 130 18.25 13.68 17.85
CA PRO A 130 18.56 12.33 17.37
C PRO A 130 17.88 12.00 16.04
N VAL A 131 16.62 12.39 15.85
CA VAL A 131 15.88 12.19 14.60
C VAL A 131 16.48 13.05 13.50
N PHE A 132 16.82 14.31 13.79
CA PHE A 132 17.46 15.19 12.82
C PHE A 132 18.78 14.61 12.29
N LYS A 133 19.63 14.08 13.18
CA LYS A 133 20.88 13.41 12.76
C LYS A 133 20.63 12.21 11.86
N ARG A 134 19.55 11.46 12.09
CA ARG A 134 19.15 10.34 11.23
C ARG A 134 18.72 10.81 9.85
N VAL A 135 17.88 11.86 9.77
CA VAL A 135 17.47 12.47 8.50
C VAL A 135 18.68 13.02 7.74
N GLU A 136 19.57 13.72 8.41
CA GLU A 136 20.81 14.23 7.82
C GLU A 136 21.68 13.09 7.27
N SER A 137 21.80 11.98 8.00
CA SER A 137 22.54 10.81 7.52
C SER A 137 21.93 10.18 6.28
N LEU A 138 20.59 10.09 6.20
CA LEU A 138 19.89 9.54 5.04
C LEU A 138 20.14 10.41 3.79
N LEU A 139 20.04 11.73 3.92
CA LEU A 139 20.24 12.68 2.83
C LEU A 139 21.72 12.87 2.43
N LYS A 140 22.67 12.47 3.28
CA LYS A 140 24.09 12.40 2.88
C LYS A 140 24.37 11.23 1.93
N SER A 141 23.59 10.16 2.01
CA SER A 141 23.79 8.94 1.22
C SER A 141 22.83 8.81 0.04
N ASP A 142 21.88 9.72 -0.10
CA ASP A 142 20.77 9.60 -1.04
C ASP A 142 20.24 10.99 -1.44
N SER A 143 19.35 11.06 -2.41
CA SER A 143 18.76 12.31 -2.89
C SER A 143 17.24 12.32 -2.75
N LEU A 144 16.68 13.50 -2.53
CA LEU A 144 15.24 13.69 -2.64
C LEU A 144 14.81 13.58 -4.10
N CYS A 145 13.63 13.04 -4.34
CA CYS A 145 13.07 12.87 -5.68
C CYS A 145 11.54 13.06 -5.71
N LYS A 146 10.99 13.26 -6.90
CA LYS A 146 9.58 13.09 -7.20
C LYS A 146 9.38 11.87 -8.08
N LEU A 147 8.50 10.98 -7.68
CA LEU A 147 8.02 9.89 -8.50
C LEU A 147 6.68 10.26 -9.13
N TYR A 148 6.60 10.10 -10.45
CA TYR A 148 5.39 10.27 -11.20
C TYR A 148 4.82 8.89 -11.55
N ASN A 149 3.60 8.63 -11.09
CA ASN A 149 2.87 7.39 -11.38
C ASN A 149 1.65 7.69 -12.26
N PHE A 150 1.27 6.75 -13.11
CA PHE A 150 -0.01 6.73 -13.81
C PHE A 150 -0.97 5.77 -13.10
N HIS A 151 -2.20 6.20 -12.89
CA HIS A 151 -3.31 5.38 -12.42
C HIS A 151 -4.42 5.33 -13.47
N PRO A 152 -4.95 4.15 -13.81
CA PRO A 152 -6.09 4.02 -14.73
C PRO A 152 -7.35 4.74 -14.22
N GLU A 153 -7.55 4.73 -12.89
CA GLU A 153 -8.66 5.35 -12.18
C GLU A 153 -8.14 6.18 -11.01
N ILE A 154 -8.96 7.08 -10.47
CA ILE A 154 -8.58 7.83 -9.28
C ILE A 154 -8.48 6.85 -8.08
N PRO A 155 -7.36 6.81 -7.34
CA PRO A 155 -7.18 5.87 -6.24
C PRO A 155 -7.92 6.29 -4.97
N LEU A 156 -9.26 6.36 -5.04
CA LEU A 156 -10.12 6.45 -3.86
C LEU A 156 -9.91 5.21 -3.01
N ARG A 157 -9.37 5.37 -1.80
CA ARG A 157 -9.03 4.27 -0.89
C ARG A 157 -10.14 4.03 0.12
N ILE A 158 -10.11 2.87 0.78
CA ILE A 158 -11.02 2.57 1.90
C ILE A 158 -10.99 3.70 2.93
N THR A 159 -9.80 4.20 3.30
CA THR A 159 -9.66 5.27 4.30
C THR A 159 -10.32 6.58 3.92
N ASP A 160 -10.47 6.85 2.62
CA ASP A 160 -11.13 8.07 2.13
C ASP A 160 -12.63 8.06 2.40
N MET A 161 -13.21 6.88 2.61
CA MET A 161 -14.65 6.68 2.81
C MET A 161 -15.02 6.18 4.22
N LEU A 162 -14.06 5.99 5.13
CA LEU A 162 -14.32 5.39 6.44
C LEU A 162 -15.31 6.18 7.32
N SER A 163 -15.43 7.49 7.11
CA SER A 163 -16.43 8.32 7.81
C SER A 163 -17.84 8.20 7.23
N GLU A 164 -18.01 7.50 6.11
CA GLU A 164 -19.29 7.40 5.42
C GLU A 164 -20.01 6.10 5.82
N ARG A 165 -21.22 6.26 6.37
CA ARG A 165 -22.11 5.15 6.77
C ARG A 165 -22.49 4.23 5.59
N THR A 166 -22.22 4.66 4.37
CA THR A 166 -22.50 4.03 3.09
C THR A 166 -21.43 3.05 2.63
N LEU A 167 -20.23 3.00 3.21
CA LEU A 167 -19.16 2.14 2.68
C LEU A 167 -19.56 0.66 2.68
N SER A 168 -20.08 0.12 3.79
CA SER A 168 -20.55 -1.27 3.83
C SER A 168 -21.70 -1.52 2.85
N GLN A 169 -22.60 -0.55 2.66
CA GLN A 169 -23.72 -0.62 1.71
C GLN A 169 -23.24 -0.59 0.25
N LEU A 170 -22.18 0.17 -0.04
CA LEU A 170 -21.54 0.22 -1.36
C LEU A 170 -20.78 -1.07 -1.68
N LEU A 171 -20.14 -1.67 -0.68
CA LEU A 171 -19.37 -2.91 -0.81
C LEU A 171 -20.24 -4.16 -0.97
N TRP A 172 -21.46 -4.16 -0.42
CA TRP A 172 -22.36 -5.32 -0.37
C TRP A 172 -23.69 -5.13 -1.11
N ASN A 173 -23.79 -4.14 -2.00
CA ASN A 173 -25.03 -3.88 -2.71
C ASN A 173 -25.46 -5.14 -3.51
N GLU A 174 -26.63 -5.70 -3.17
CA GLU A 174 -27.17 -6.96 -3.73
C GLU A 174 -27.31 -6.92 -5.27
N ASN A 175 -27.26 -5.72 -5.86
CA ASN A 175 -27.28 -5.45 -7.30
C ASN A 175 -25.91 -5.56 -8.02
N LYS A 176 -24.90 -6.25 -7.46
CA LYS A 176 -23.65 -6.69 -8.15
C LYS A 176 -22.76 -5.61 -8.79
N GLU A 177 -23.10 -4.32 -8.73
CA GLU A 177 -22.36 -3.28 -9.46
C GLU A 177 -20.98 -2.95 -8.87
N PHE A 178 -20.69 -3.37 -7.62
CA PHE A 178 -19.40 -3.13 -6.98
C PHE A 178 -18.89 -4.32 -6.15
N ASP A 179 -18.60 -5.45 -6.78
CA ASP A 179 -17.88 -6.54 -6.12
C ASP A 179 -16.36 -6.27 -6.00
N VAL A 180 -16.03 -5.20 -5.27
CA VAL A 180 -14.64 -4.77 -5.08
C VAL A 180 -13.83 -5.76 -4.23
N VAL A 181 -14.49 -6.49 -3.32
CA VAL A 181 -13.85 -7.53 -2.53
C VAL A 181 -13.33 -8.62 -3.46
N GLU A 182 -14.15 -9.10 -4.41
CA GLU A 182 -13.69 -10.09 -5.37
C GLU A 182 -12.55 -9.59 -6.26
N LYS A 183 -12.57 -8.31 -6.64
CA LYS A 183 -11.47 -7.68 -7.39
C LYS A 183 -10.18 -7.60 -6.57
N TRP A 184 -10.24 -7.30 -5.26
CA TRP A 184 -9.06 -7.33 -4.39
C TRP A 184 -8.53 -8.75 -4.23
N LEU A 185 -9.40 -9.74 -4.03
CA LEU A 185 -9.02 -11.15 -3.97
C LEU A 185 -8.40 -11.61 -5.28
N GLU A 186 -8.90 -11.11 -6.41
CA GLU A 186 -8.38 -11.41 -7.74
C GLU A 186 -6.98 -10.84 -7.91
N LEU A 187 -6.79 -9.54 -7.66
CA LEU A 187 -5.48 -8.90 -7.76
C LEU A 187 -4.46 -9.56 -6.83
N PHE A 188 -4.85 -9.86 -5.58
CA PHE A 188 -4.01 -10.58 -4.64
C PHE A 188 -3.59 -11.96 -5.17
N SER A 189 -4.56 -12.74 -5.66
CA SER A 189 -4.28 -14.08 -6.20
C SER A 189 -3.37 -14.01 -7.41
N ARG A 190 -3.59 -13.03 -8.30
CA ARG A 190 -2.75 -12.79 -9.48
C ARG A 190 -1.33 -12.41 -9.09
N MET A 191 -1.11 -11.63 -8.03
CA MET A 191 0.23 -11.37 -7.50
C MET A 191 0.95 -12.67 -7.13
N LEU A 192 0.28 -13.56 -6.38
CA LEU A 192 0.83 -14.86 -6.01
C LEU A 192 1.14 -15.73 -7.23
N ILE A 193 0.22 -15.81 -8.20
CA ILE A 193 0.39 -16.56 -9.46
C ILE A 193 1.64 -16.08 -10.22
N LEU A 194 1.90 -14.77 -10.23
CA LEU A 194 3.06 -14.17 -10.89
C LEU A 194 4.38 -14.29 -10.10
N GLY A 195 4.33 -14.93 -8.92
CA GLY A 195 5.49 -15.14 -8.05
C GLY A 195 5.85 -13.91 -7.22
N PHE A 196 4.87 -13.09 -6.82
CA PHE A 196 5.05 -11.98 -5.90
C PHE A 196 4.25 -12.18 -4.61
N ILE A 197 4.87 -11.85 -3.48
CA ILE A 197 4.23 -11.76 -2.17
C ILE A 197 3.86 -10.29 -1.92
N PRO A 198 2.58 -9.94 -1.77
CA PRO A 198 2.16 -8.54 -1.68
C PRO A 198 2.66 -7.83 -0.42
N ALA A 199 2.81 -8.56 0.69
CA ALA A 199 3.34 -8.04 1.94
C ALA A 199 4.14 -9.10 2.70
N THR A 200 5.29 -8.71 3.24
CA THR A 200 6.09 -9.60 4.09
C THR A 200 5.97 -9.18 5.55
N LYS A 201 6.39 -10.07 6.47
CA LYS A 201 6.41 -9.76 7.91
C LYS A 201 7.25 -8.52 8.24
N TRP A 202 8.26 -8.20 7.42
CA TRP A 202 9.07 -6.99 7.55
C TRP A 202 8.26 -5.71 7.32
N SER A 203 7.20 -5.79 6.51
CA SER A 203 6.31 -4.68 6.20
C SER A 203 5.36 -4.30 7.36
N LEU A 204 5.40 -5.04 8.48
CA LEU A 204 4.60 -4.74 9.67
C LEU A 204 4.91 -3.36 10.27
N ILE A 205 6.12 -2.86 10.08
CA ILE A 205 6.58 -1.56 10.61
C ILE A 205 6.44 -0.46 9.55
N THR A 206 6.70 -0.77 8.28
CA THR A 206 6.82 0.22 7.19
C THR A 206 5.54 0.46 6.39
N GLY A 207 4.47 -0.28 6.71
CA GLY A 207 3.25 -0.32 5.92
C GLY A 207 3.35 -1.22 4.69
N ASN A 208 2.20 -1.51 4.08
CA ASN A 208 2.12 -2.39 2.90
C ASN A 208 0.91 -2.09 2.00
N CYS A 209 0.94 -2.61 0.78
CA CYS A 209 -0.10 -2.40 -0.24
C CYS A 209 -1.48 -2.97 0.14
N LEU A 210 -1.56 -3.86 1.12
CA LEU A 210 -2.79 -4.51 1.57
C LEU A 210 -3.46 -3.78 2.74
N GLN A 211 -2.91 -2.66 3.19
CA GLN A 211 -3.51 -1.85 4.26
C GLN A 211 -4.70 -1.01 3.74
N PRO A 212 -5.65 -0.61 4.59
CA PRO A 212 -6.87 0.10 4.16
C PRO A 212 -6.57 1.39 3.39
N GLN A 213 -5.50 2.08 3.77
CA GLN A 213 -5.04 3.30 3.09
C GLN A 213 -4.40 3.05 1.73
N ASN A 214 -4.31 1.80 1.26
CA ASN A 214 -3.76 1.44 -0.04
C ASN A 214 -4.74 0.63 -0.91
N LEU A 215 -5.80 0.06 -0.32
CA LEU A 215 -6.87 -0.61 -1.07
C LEU A 215 -7.78 0.41 -1.74
N CYS A 216 -7.85 0.37 -3.07
CA CYS A 216 -8.69 1.26 -3.89
C CYS A 216 -10.08 0.67 -4.13
N LEU A 217 -11.12 1.50 -4.14
CA LEU A 217 -12.52 1.10 -4.29
C LEU A 217 -12.87 0.53 -5.67
N TYR A 218 -11.99 0.69 -6.67
CA TYR A 218 -12.13 0.05 -7.97
C TYR A 218 -11.52 -1.37 -8.02
N GLY A 219 -10.95 -1.87 -6.92
CA GLY A 219 -10.36 -3.21 -6.80
C GLY A 219 -8.84 -3.24 -6.95
N GLY A 220 -8.23 -2.06 -7.07
CA GLY A 220 -6.79 -1.89 -7.19
C GLY A 220 -6.04 -1.65 -5.88
N PHE A 221 -4.72 -1.51 -5.99
CA PHE A 221 -3.85 -1.04 -4.91
C PHE A 221 -3.15 0.26 -5.30
N ALA A 222 -2.97 1.17 -4.34
CA ALA A 222 -2.40 2.49 -4.58
C ALA A 222 -0.86 2.53 -4.46
N ASP A 223 -0.25 1.45 -3.96
CA ASP A 223 1.18 1.32 -3.68
C ASP A 223 1.61 -0.12 -3.96
N LEU A 224 2.86 -0.31 -4.40
CA LEU A 224 3.47 -1.62 -4.65
C LEU A 224 4.84 -1.80 -3.98
N ASP A 225 5.33 -0.82 -3.20
CA ASP A 225 6.66 -0.86 -2.59
C ASP A 225 6.87 -2.05 -1.62
N SER A 226 5.78 -2.65 -1.11
CA SER A 226 5.84 -3.82 -0.25
C SER A 226 5.91 -5.17 -0.96
N LEU A 227 5.80 -5.20 -2.30
CA LEU A 227 5.88 -6.45 -3.05
C LEU A 227 7.29 -7.03 -2.98
N VAL A 228 7.37 -8.35 -2.81
CA VAL A 228 8.64 -9.09 -2.82
C VAL A 228 8.51 -10.29 -3.74
N GLY A 229 9.52 -10.56 -4.57
CA GLY A 229 9.53 -11.77 -5.39
C GLY A 229 9.66 -13.01 -4.50
N VAL A 230 8.93 -14.07 -4.82
CA VAL A 230 9.04 -15.35 -4.08
C VAL A 230 10.48 -15.87 -4.08
N ASN A 231 11.17 -15.69 -5.21
CA ASN A 231 12.58 -16.09 -5.39
C ASN A 231 13.56 -15.26 -4.55
N ASP A 232 13.14 -14.10 -4.02
CA ASP A 232 13.97 -13.28 -3.13
C ASP A 232 13.91 -13.78 -1.67
N ILE A 233 13.02 -14.73 -1.37
CA ILE A 233 12.84 -15.31 -0.04
C ILE A 233 13.52 -16.70 0.02
N ASN A 234 14.76 -16.71 0.51
CA ASN A 234 15.61 -17.91 0.52
C ASN A 234 15.20 -18.99 1.54
N ARG A 235 14.23 -18.71 2.42
CA ARG A 235 13.81 -19.61 3.50
C ARG A 235 12.32 -19.88 3.42
N LYS A 236 11.93 -21.15 3.35
CA LYS A 236 10.53 -21.58 3.26
C LYS A 236 9.68 -21.08 4.44
N GLU A 237 10.24 -21.07 5.65
CA GLU A 237 9.53 -20.61 6.83
C GLU A 237 9.18 -19.12 6.71
N VAL A 238 10.11 -18.30 6.21
CA VAL A 238 9.91 -16.86 6.00
C VAL A 238 8.87 -16.61 4.90
N LEU A 239 8.86 -17.44 3.86
CA LEU A 239 7.84 -17.39 2.81
C LEU A 239 6.44 -17.66 3.39
N TYR A 240 6.30 -18.72 4.19
CA TYR A 240 5.01 -19.10 4.79
C TYR A 240 4.51 -18.10 5.83
N GLU A 241 5.42 -17.52 6.62
CA GLU A 241 5.10 -16.41 7.51
C GLU A 241 4.61 -15.19 6.72
N SER A 242 5.28 -14.85 5.61
CA SER A 242 4.92 -13.71 4.77
C SER A 242 3.59 -13.91 4.05
N LEU A 243 3.32 -15.11 3.53
CA LEU A 243 2.01 -15.48 2.97
C LEU A 243 0.90 -15.35 4.02
N SER A 244 1.14 -15.86 5.23
CA SER A 244 0.17 -15.77 6.33
C SER A 244 -0.09 -14.31 6.74
N TYR A 245 0.97 -13.49 6.81
CA TYR A 245 0.88 -12.07 7.09
C TYR A 245 0.11 -11.33 5.98
N SER A 246 0.40 -11.57 4.71
CA SER A 246 -0.33 -11.01 3.57
C SER A 246 -1.83 -11.30 3.67
N MET A 247 -2.21 -12.56 3.92
CA MET A 247 -3.61 -12.97 4.07
C MET A 247 -4.30 -12.27 5.25
N LEU A 248 -3.61 -12.16 6.38
CA LEU A 248 -4.11 -11.45 7.56
C LEU A 248 -4.29 -9.96 7.29
N SER A 249 -3.30 -9.31 6.66
CA SER A 249 -3.36 -7.89 6.33
C SER A 249 -4.53 -7.57 5.39
N LEU A 250 -4.76 -8.40 4.36
CA LEU A 250 -5.91 -8.24 3.48
C LEU A 250 -7.24 -8.45 4.23
N THR A 251 -7.31 -9.49 5.06
CA THR A 251 -8.50 -9.78 5.87
C THR A 251 -8.84 -8.61 6.80
N ASP A 252 -7.83 -8.05 7.47
CA ASP A 252 -8.00 -6.93 8.39
C ASP A 252 -8.53 -5.70 7.67
N SER A 253 -8.03 -5.42 6.47
CA SER A 253 -8.48 -4.28 5.67
C SER A 253 -9.90 -4.44 5.15
N ILE A 254 -10.25 -5.62 4.64
CA ILE A 254 -11.63 -5.91 4.21
C ILE A 254 -12.57 -5.86 5.41
N PHE A 255 -12.19 -6.49 6.53
CA PHE A 255 -13.00 -6.49 7.76
C PHE A 255 -13.25 -5.06 8.25
N MET A 256 -12.23 -4.21 8.27
CA MET A 256 -12.36 -2.80 8.65
C MET A 256 -13.36 -2.05 7.74
N ALA A 257 -13.34 -2.33 6.45
CA ALA A 257 -14.26 -1.72 5.50
C ALA A 257 -15.72 -2.17 5.70
N LEU A 258 -15.92 -3.42 6.13
CA LEU A 258 -17.24 -4.02 6.37
C LEU A 258 -17.84 -3.64 7.74
N GLU A 259 -17.01 -3.52 8.78
CA GLU A 259 -17.44 -3.45 10.19
C GLU A 259 -17.47 -2.04 10.78
N SER A 260 -17.57 -1.00 9.95
CA SER A 260 -17.43 0.39 10.39
C SER A 260 -18.42 0.88 11.47
N ASN A 261 -19.39 0.07 11.95
CA ASN A 261 -20.43 0.51 12.90
C ASN A 261 -20.98 -0.51 13.94
N ASN A 262 -20.46 -1.73 14.08
CA ASN A 262 -21.02 -2.70 15.06
C ASN A 262 -20.30 -2.68 16.42
N SER A 263 -21.04 -2.79 17.53
CA SER A 263 -20.51 -2.62 18.91
C SER A 263 -20.23 -3.90 19.69
N ASP A 264 -20.71 -5.06 19.24
CA ASP A 264 -20.49 -6.33 19.96
C ASP A 264 -19.15 -6.99 19.59
N SER A 265 -18.27 -7.18 20.57
CA SER A 265 -16.89 -7.65 20.40
C SER A 265 -16.78 -9.16 20.21
N ALA A 266 -17.68 -9.95 20.81
CA ALA A 266 -17.66 -11.41 20.68
C ALA A 266 -18.03 -11.83 19.26
N SER A 267 -19.08 -11.24 18.69
CA SER A 267 -19.47 -11.49 17.30
C SER A 267 -18.48 -10.93 16.28
N LYS A 268 -17.67 -9.91 16.62
CA LYS A 268 -16.60 -9.41 15.72
C LYS A 268 -15.51 -10.45 15.47
N LEU A 269 -15.05 -11.16 16.51
CA LEU A 269 -13.99 -12.17 16.35
C LEU A 269 -14.47 -13.34 15.49
N GLU A 270 -15.70 -13.78 15.71
CA GLU A 270 -16.32 -14.85 14.91
C GLU A 270 -16.48 -14.43 13.44
N ARG A 271 -17.05 -13.24 13.18
CA ARG A 271 -17.19 -12.71 11.81
C ARG A 271 -15.84 -12.55 11.11
N LYS A 272 -14.82 -12.07 11.82
CA LYS A 272 -13.45 -11.96 11.28
C LYS A 272 -12.87 -13.32 10.93
N TRP A 273 -13.09 -14.33 11.76
CA TRP A 273 -12.64 -15.70 11.50
C TRP A 273 -13.36 -16.32 10.28
N ILE A 274 -14.68 -16.11 10.15
CA ILE A 274 -15.45 -16.54 8.98
C ILE A 274 -14.89 -15.89 7.71
N LEU A 275 -14.69 -14.57 7.73
CA LEU A 275 -14.11 -13.82 6.61
C LEU A 275 -12.71 -14.32 6.26
N GLN A 276 -11.85 -14.54 7.25
CA GLN A 276 -10.50 -15.07 7.03
C GLN A 276 -10.54 -16.43 6.33
N ASN A 277 -11.47 -17.30 6.73
CA ASN A 277 -11.65 -18.61 6.09
C ASN A 277 -12.15 -18.50 4.65
N TYR A 278 -13.13 -17.62 4.40
CA TYR A 278 -13.62 -17.32 3.06
C TYR A 278 -12.49 -16.86 2.14
N ILE A 279 -11.78 -15.80 2.55
CA ILE A 279 -10.65 -15.21 1.81
C ILE A 279 -9.58 -16.27 1.53
N PHE A 280 -9.23 -17.10 2.53
CA PHE A 280 -8.26 -18.17 2.36
C PHE A 280 -8.70 -19.20 1.32
N SER A 281 -9.94 -19.69 1.43
CA SER A 281 -10.47 -20.69 0.49
C SER A 281 -10.51 -20.14 -0.93
N GLU A 282 -10.92 -18.88 -1.10
CA GLU A 282 -11.05 -18.28 -2.42
C GLU A 282 -9.69 -18.04 -3.09
N ILE A 283 -8.73 -17.48 -2.37
CA ILE A 283 -7.36 -17.31 -2.88
C ILE A 283 -6.72 -18.67 -3.16
N LYS A 284 -6.89 -19.65 -2.29
CA LYS A 284 -6.41 -21.01 -2.51
C LYS A 284 -6.94 -21.58 -3.84
N ASN A 285 -8.25 -21.53 -4.04
CA ASN A 285 -8.88 -22.07 -5.25
C ASN A 285 -8.32 -21.39 -6.51
N ARG A 286 -8.18 -20.07 -6.50
CA ARG A 286 -7.60 -19.31 -7.61
C ARG A 286 -6.15 -19.71 -7.89
N VAL A 287 -5.33 -19.83 -6.85
CA VAL A 287 -3.90 -20.12 -6.97
C VAL A 287 -3.63 -21.56 -7.41
N LEU A 288 -4.33 -22.55 -6.84
CA LEU A 288 -4.11 -23.96 -7.16
C LEU A 288 -4.60 -24.35 -8.56
N ASN A 289 -5.63 -23.68 -9.06
CA ASN A 289 -6.13 -23.87 -10.43
C ASN A 289 -5.26 -23.21 -11.51
N ASN A 290 -4.14 -22.59 -11.11
CA ASN A 290 -3.22 -21.92 -12.02
C ASN A 290 -1.81 -22.51 -11.94
N ASP A 291 -1.03 -22.24 -12.99
CA ASP A 291 0.40 -22.47 -12.98
C ASP A 291 1.07 -21.42 -12.09
N THR A 292 1.42 -21.84 -10.88
CA THR A 292 1.94 -21.00 -9.78
C THR A 292 3.13 -21.70 -9.14
N ASP A 293 4.04 -20.93 -8.56
CA ASP A 293 5.21 -21.42 -7.81
C ASP A 293 4.87 -22.58 -6.87
N SER A 294 5.68 -23.65 -6.93
CA SER A 294 5.44 -24.87 -6.17
C SER A 294 5.46 -24.66 -4.66
N ASN A 295 6.25 -23.71 -4.14
CA ASN A 295 6.29 -23.42 -2.71
C ASN A 295 5.01 -22.71 -2.25
N ILE A 296 4.42 -21.86 -3.11
CA ILE A 296 3.10 -21.27 -2.83
C ILE A 296 2.03 -22.37 -2.82
N LYS A 297 2.05 -23.31 -3.78
CA LYS A 297 1.11 -24.45 -3.78
C LYS A 297 1.27 -25.29 -2.50
N GLN A 298 2.50 -25.62 -2.13
CA GLN A 298 2.83 -26.37 -0.93
C GLN A 298 2.31 -25.68 0.35
N TYR A 299 2.38 -24.34 0.43
CA TYR A 299 1.80 -23.59 1.55
C TYR A 299 0.29 -23.84 1.71
N PHE A 300 -0.47 -23.77 0.62
CA PHE A 300 -1.92 -23.97 0.65
C PHE A 300 -2.32 -25.41 0.98
N GLU A 301 -1.53 -26.39 0.53
CA GLU A 301 -1.73 -27.81 0.85
C GLU A 301 -1.46 -28.08 2.34
N LEU A 302 -0.31 -27.63 2.86
CA LEU A 302 0.07 -27.84 4.27
C LEU A 302 -0.92 -27.20 5.24
N LYS A 303 -1.36 -25.97 4.95
CA LYS A 303 -2.26 -25.23 5.84
C LYS A 303 -3.65 -25.87 5.93
N GLU A 304 -4.06 -26.61 4.91
CA GLU A 304 -5.29 -27.39 4.98
C GLU A 304 -5.20 -28.54 5.96
N SER A 305 -4.06 -29.24 5.99
CA SER A 305 -3.78 -30.30 6.96
C SER A 305 -3.83 -29.79 8.41
N PHE A 306 -3.55 -28.49 8.64
CA PHE A 306 -3.66 -27.86 9.96
C PHE A 306 -5.07 -27.37 10.33
N LYS A 307 -5.95 -27.08 9.36
CA LYS A 307 -7.37 -26.74 9.65
C LYS A 307 -8.10 -27.93 10.26
N THR A 308 -7.74 -29.16 9.87
CA THR A 308 -8.31 -30.40 10.40
C THR A 308 -7.96 -30.66 11.86
N LEU A 309 -6.91 -30.02 12.40
CA LEU A 309 -6.42 -30.24 13.77
C LEU A 309 -7.05 -29.31 14.82
N ARG A 310 -7.82 -28.29 14.43
CA ARG A 310 -8.41 -27.32 15.38
C ARG A 310 -9.84 -27.64 15.87
N PHE A 311 -10.34 -28.84 15.59
CA PHE A 311 -11.61 -29.35 16.14
C PHE A 311 -11.44 -30.51 17.13
N ILE A 312 -10.22 -30.80 17.59
CA ILE A 312 -9.98 -31.89 18.58
C ILE A 312 -9.81 -31.38 20.02
N ASP A 313 -9.53 -30.09 20.25
CA ASP A 313 -9.41 -29.56 21.62
C ASP A 313 -10.35 -28.37 21.84
N LYS A 314 -11.63 -28.68 22.11
CA LYS A 314 -12.51 -27.99 23.06
C LYS A 314 -13.67 -28.90 23.43
#